data_AF-A0A3D2RVL0-F1
#
_entry.id   AF-A0A3D2RVL0-F1
#
_cell.length_a   1.000
_cell.length_b   1.000
_cell.length_c   1.000
_cell.angle_alpha   90.00
_cell.angle_beta   90.00
_cell.angle_gamma   90.00
#
_symmetry.space_group_name_H-M   'P 1'
#
loop_
_entity.id
_entity.type
_entity.pdbx_description
1 polymer ?
#
loop_
_entity_poly.entity_id
_entity_poly.type
_entity_poly.pdbx_seq_one_letter_code
_entity_poly.pdbx_strand_id
1 'polypeptide(L)'
;MDLDGRQPVAWLPDLKIEGISDPVIQIIDQESQEIIKVTRAFKGMYRPGVYDMEKTYILRVGEPHSGTLWWEGKNLQPTSKPGQEERLVVLKN
;
A
#
# COMPACT_ATOMS: atom_id res chain seq x y z
N MET A 1 -17.64 -7.59 4.31
CA MET A 1 -17.52 -6.17 4.75
C MET A 1 -16.75 -5.49 3.65
N ASP A 2 -17.49 -5.09 2.64
CA ASP A 2 -16.98 -4.68 1.33
C ASP A 2 -17.00 -3.17 1.36
N LEU A 3 -15.92 -2.59 1.88
CA LEU A 3 -15.84 -1.16 2.12
C LEU A 3 -15.70 -0.46 0.76
N ASP A 4 -16.74 0.30 0.41
CA ASP A 4 -16.85 1.34 -0.65
C ASP A 4 -17.30 0.93 -2.07
N GLY A 5 -17.24 -0.35 -2.47
CA GLY A 5 -17.78 -0.81 -3.77
C GLY A 5 -17.10 -0.22 -5.03
N ARG A 6 -16.13 0.70 -4.87
CA ARG A 6 -15.32 1.21 -5.98
C ARG A 6 -14.29 0.17 -6.40
N GLN A 7 -14.34 -0.21 -7.67
CA GLN A 7 -13.35 -1.09 -8.26
C GLN A 7 -12.08 -0.28 -8.58
N PRO A 8 -10.89 -0.78 -8.22
CA PRO A 8 -9.64 -0.15 -8.62
C PRO A 8 -9.48 -0.22 -10.14
N VAL A 9 -9.03 0.88 -10.73
CA VAL A 9 -8.76 0.98 -12.18
C VAL A 9 -7.28 0.82 -12.51
N ALA A 10 -6.42 0.92 -11.49
CA ALA A 10 -4.98 0.72 -11.60
C ALA A 10 -4.40 0.11 -10.32
N TRP A 11 -3.17 -0.39 -10.42
CA TRP A 11 -2.52 -1.17 -9.38
C TRP A 11 -1.12 -0.66 -9.11
N LEU A 12 -0.84 -0.40 -7.84
CA LEU A 12 0.50 -0.17 -7.34
C LEU A 12 1.22 -1.52 -7.14
N PRO A 13 2.53 -1.52 -6.84
CA PRO A 13 3.28 -2.76 -6.68
C PRO A 13 2.66 -3.68 -5.63
N ASP A 14 2.59 -4.97 -5.95
CA ASP A 14 2.15 -5.99 -5.01
C ASP A 14 3.14 -6.01 -3.83
N LEU A 15 2.62 -5.98 -2.61
CA LEU A 15 3.43 -5.95 -1.40
C LEU A 15 3.50 -7.35 -0.81
N LYS A 16 4.74 -7.83 -0.61
CA LYS A 16 5.04 -8.98 0.25
C LYS A 16 5.66 -8.45 1.52
N ILE A 17 4.98 -8.62 2.65
CA ILE A 17 5.32 -8.01 3.93
C ILE A 17 5.74 -9.11 4.91
N GLU A 18 6.91 -8.93 5.49
CA GLU A 18 7.50 -9.88 6.44
C GLU A 18 7.90 -9.16 7.74
N GLY A 19 7.96 -9.93 8.83
CA GLY A 19 8.41 -9.47 10.14
C GLY A 19 7.30 -8.97 11.08
N ILE A 20 6.14 -8.56 10.56
CA ILE A 20 4.93 -8.27 11.36
C ILE A 20 3.69 -8.92 10.74
N SER A 21 2.72 -9.31 11.59
CA SER A 21 1.58 -10.14 11.16
C SER A 21 0.37 -9.34 10.67
N ASP A 22 0.18 -8.10 11.13
CA ASP A 22 -0.96 -7.25 10.79
C ASP A 22 -0.52 -5.79 10.51
N PRO A 23 0.32 -5.59 9.47
CA PRO A 23 0.79 -4.27 9.08
C PRO A 23 -0.39 -3.38 8.66
N VAL A 24 -0.33 -2.11 9.08
CA VAL A 24 -1.14 -1.03 8.52
C VAL A 24 -0.47 -0.56 7.23
N ILE A 25 -1.28 -0.46 6.18
CA ILE A 25 -0.88 0.03 4.87
C ILE A 25 -1.69 1.27 4.57
N GLN A 26 -0.98 2.34 4.23
CA GLN A 26 -1.55 3.60 3.78
C GLN A 26 -1.17 3.81 2.33
N ILE A 27 -2.18 4.13 1.51
CA ILE A 27 -2.00 4.64 0.14
C ILE A 27 -2.24 6.14 0.21
N ILE A 28 -1.22 6.90 -0.16
CA ILE A 28 -1.21 8.35 -0.06
C ILE A 28 -1.01 8.92 -1.45
N ASP A 29 -1.83 9.89 -1.84
CA ASP A 29 -1.60 10.67 -3.05
C ASP A 29 -0.37 11.57 -2.85
N GLN A 30 0.63 11.44 -3.71
CA GLN A 30 1.91 12.09 -3.49
C GLN A 30 1.85 13.61 -3.67
N GLU A 31 0.96 14.12 -4.52
CA GLU A 31 0.86 15.54 -4.81
C GLU A 31 0.16 16.29 -3.68
N SER A 32 -1.05 15.82 -3.32
CA SER A 32 -1.89 16.40 -2.28
C SER A 32 -1.49 16.01 -0.86
N GLN A 33 -0.68 14.94 -0.71
CA GLN A 33 -0.37 14.30 0.57
C GLN A 33 -1.61 13.73 1.30
N GLU A 34 -2.73 13.54 0.59
CA GLU A 34 -3.95 12.98 1.16
C GLU A 34 -3.88 11.45 1.28
N ILE A 35 -4.33 10.93 2.42
CA ILE A 35 -4.47 9.48 2.64
C ILE A 35 -5.72 9.00 1.90
N ILE A 36 -5.53 8.36 0.76
CA ILE A 36 -6.60 7.83 -0.09
C ILE A 36 -7.23 6.58 0.51
N LYS A 37 -6.40 5.72 1.11
CA LYS A 37 -6.86 4.45 1.67
C LYS A 37 -5.97 4.00 2.82
N VAL A 38 -6.59 3.49 3.87
CA VAL A 38 -5.90 2.77 4.96
C VAL A 38 -6.48 1.38 5.05
N THR A 39 -5.62 0.37 5.12
CA THR A 39 -6.05 -1.02 5.30
C THR A 39 -5.03 -1.80 6.10
N ARG A 40 -5.40 -3.01 6.51
CA ARG A 40 -4.52 -3.97 7.18
C ARG A 40 -4.33 -5.17 6.28
N ALA A 41 -3.09 -5.63 6.14
CA ALA A 41 -2.79 -6.80 5.32
C ALA A 41 -2.66 -8.05 6.17
N PHE A 42 -3.76 -8.79 6.25
CA PHE A 42 -3.77 -10.08 6.90
C PHE A 42 -2.98 -11.09 6.05
N LYS A 43 -1.99 -11.79 6.65
CA LYS A 43 -1.09 -12.78 6.01
C LYS A 43 0.09 -12.22 5.19
N GLY A 44 0.45 -10.95 5.38
CA GLY A 44 1.69 -10.42 4.80
C GLY A 44 1.70 -10.30 3.27
N MET A 45 0.54 -10.31 2.62
CA MET A 45 0.42 -9.94 1.21
C MET A 45 -0.68 -8.91 1.03
N TYR A 46 -0.42 -7.92 0.19
CA TYR A 46 -1.42 -6.92 -0.15
C TYR A 46 -1.25 -6.44 -1.58
N ARG A 47 -2.39 -6.23 -2.24
CA ARG A 47 -2.46 -5.72 -3.59
C ARG A 47 -3.11 -4.33 -3.57
N PRO A 48 -2.30 -3.26 -3.61
CA PRO A 48 -2.80 -1.89 -3.51
C PRO A 48 -3.46 -1.45 -4.83
N GLY A 49 -4.79 -1.43 -4.83
CA GLY A 49 -5.58 -0.84 -5.92
C GLY A 49 -5.83 0.64 -5.71
N VAL A 50 -5.75 1.41 -6.80
CA VAL A 50 -6.02 2.85 -6.85
C VAL A 50 -7.02 3.21 -7.95
N TYR A 51 -7.53 4.43 -7.90
CA TYR A 51 -8.64 4.90 -8.73
C TYR A 51 -8.22 5.85 -9.86
N ASP A 52 -6.94 6.17 -9.96
CA ASP A 52 -6.38 7.07 -10.97
C ASP A 52 -5.03 6.53 -11.43
N MET A 53 -4.80 6.47 -12.74
CA MET A 53 -3.58 5.93 -13.35
C MET A 53 -2.54 7.02 -13.63
N GLU A 54 -2.96 8.29 -13.69
CA GLU A 54 -2.09 9.42 -14.01
C GLU A 54 -1.41 9.99 -12.76
N LYS A 55 -1.95 9.67 -11.58
CA LYS A 55 -1.41 10.09 -10.29
C LYS A 55 -0.21 9.28 -9.84
N THR A 56 0.60 9.91 -9.00
CA THR A 56 1.72 9.28 -8.31
C THR A 56 1.39 9.09 -6.85
N TYR A 57 1.79 7.94 -6.29
CA TYR A 57 1.41 7.55 -4.94
C TYR A 57 2.62 7.26 -4.05
N ILE A 58 2.36 7.32 -2.75
CA ILE A 58 3.24 6.81 -1.70
C ILE A 58 2.53 5.61 -1.06
N LEU A 59 3.24 4.50 -0.92
CA LEU A 59 2.85 3.38 -0.07
C LEU A 59 3.61 3.46 1.24
N ARG A 60 2.89 3.46 2.35
CA ARG A 60 3.48 3.44 3.68
C ARG A 60 2.99 2.22 4.45
N VAL A 61 3.92 1.43 4.96
CA VAL A 61 3.65 0.14 5.62
C VAL A 61 4.32 0.11 6.99
N GLY A 62 3.57 -0.20 8.04
CA GLY A 62 4.11 -0.23 9.40
C GLY A 62 3.05 -0.55 10.45
N GLU A 63 3.41 -0.37 11.72
CA GLU A 63 2.49 -0.59 12.84
C GLU A 63 2.36 0.68 13.69
N PRO A 64 1.16 1.24 13.87
CA PRO A 64 0.99 2.53 14.55
C PRO A 64 1.26 2.49 16.05
N HIS A 65 1.24 1.31 16.70
CA HIS A 65 1.32 1.19 18.16
C HIS A 65 2.68 0.73 18.69
N SER A 66 3.59 0.19 17.87
CA SER A 66 4.80 -0.48 18.38
C SER A 66 6.09 0.34 18.34
N GLY A 67 6.07 1.61 17.96
CA GLY A 67 7.32 2.37 17.74
C GLY A 67 8.19 1.78 16.61
N THR A 68 7.64 0.84 15.84
CA THR A 68 8.29 0.14 14.73
C THR A 68 8.58 1.11 13.58
N LEU A 69 9.67 0.84 12.87
CA LEU A 69 10.03 1.53 11.64
C LEU A 69 8.91 1.38 10.59
N TRP A 70 8.55 2.50 9.97
CA TRP A 70 7.68 2.50 8.80
C TRP A 70 8.54 2.32 7.55
N TRP A 71 8.08 1.46 6.64
CA TRP A 71 8.58 1.43 5.28
C TRP A 71 7.78 2.41 4.42
N GLU A 72 8.45 3.13 3.54
CA GLU A 72 7.85 4.06 2.58
C GLU A 72 8.38 3.80 1.17
N GLY A 73 7.48 3.52 0.23
CA GLY A 73 7.74 3.54 -1.20
C GLY A 73 7.14 4.80 -1.79
N LYS A 74 7.98 5.70 -2.32
CA LYS A 74 7.56 6.97 -2.94
C LYS A 74 7.69 6.91 -4.45
N ASN A 75 7.11 7.88 -5.14
CA ASN A 75 7.13 7.99 -6.60
C ASN A 75 6.55 6.75 -7.31
N LEU A 76 5.52 6.14 -6.74
CA LEU A 76 4.94 4.92 -7.30
C LEU A 76 3.91 5.28 -8.36
N GLN A 77 4.20 4.84 -9.59
CA GLN A 77 3.28 4.95 -10.71
C GLN A 77 2.39 3.71 -10.79
N PRO A 78 1.07 3.86 -10.90
CA PRO A 78 0.16 2.75 -11.08
C PRO A 78 0.35 2.08 -12.43
N THR A 79 -0.01 0.80 -12.48
CA THR A 79 -0.03 -0.01 -13.69
C THR A 79 -1.45 -0.49 -13.99
N SER A 80 -1.76 -0.76 -15.26
CA SER A 80 -3.10 -1.19 -15.66
C SER A 80 -3.45 -2.62 -15.25
N LYS A 81 -2.48 -3.41 -14.77
CA LYS A 81 -2.71 -4.79 -14.32
C LYS A 81 -2.00 -5.03 -12.99
N PRO A 82 -2.59 -5.82 -12.09
CA PRO A 82 -1.92 -6.16 -10.84
C PRO A 82 -0.71 -7.06 -11.07
N GLY A 83 0.23 -7.06 -10.11
CA GLY A 83 1.41 -7.95 -10.14
C GLY A 83 2.45 -7.63 -11.20
N GLN A 84 2.41 -6.44 -11.83
CA GLN A 84 3.47 -6.02 -12.76
C GLN A 84 4.78 -5.65 -12.04
N GLU A 85 4.68 -5.16 -10.80
CA GLU A 85 5.81 -4.93 -9.91
C GLU A 85 5.49 -5.57 -8.55
N GLU A 86 6.50 -6.12 -7.89
CA GLU A 86 6.42 -6.63 -6.52
C GLU A 86 7.46 -5.92 -5.65
N ARG A 87 7.10 -5.61 -4.40
CA ARG A 87 8.01 -5.07 -3.39
C ARG A 87 8.00 -5.94 -2.15
N LEU A 88 9.19 -6.42 -1.78
CA LEU A 88 9.42 -7.04 -0.48
C LEU A 88 9.61 -5.95 0.58
N VAL A 89 8.75 -5.96 1.58
CA VAL A 89 8.76 -5.05 2.73
C VAL A 89 9.12 -5.87 3.97
N VAL A 90 10.35 -5.71 4.45
CA VAL A 90 10.80 -6.36 5.68
C VAL A 90 10.76 -5.36 6.81
N LEU A 91 9.83 -5.55 7.75
CA LEU A 91 9.73 -4.72 8.95
C LEU A 91 10.41 -5.46 10.11
N LYS A 92 11.38 -4.81 10.74
CA LYS A 92 12.06 -5.35 11.92
C LYS A 92 11.59 -4.58 13.14
N ASN A 93 11.19 -5.32 14.16
CA ASN A 93 11.00 -4.80 15.52
C ASN A 93 12.35 -4.73 16.24
#